data_AF-A0A7K0DUG5-F1
#
_entry.id   AF-A0A7K0DUG5-F1
#
_cell.length_a   1.000
_cell.length_b   1.000
_cell.length_c   1.000
_cell.angle_alpha   90.00
_cell.angle_beta   90.00
_cell.angle_gamma   90.00
#
_symmetry.space_group_name_H-M   'P 1'
#
loop_
_entity.id
_entity.type
_entity.pdbx_description
1 polymer ?
#
loop_
_entity_poly.entity_id
_entity_poly.type
_entity_poly.pdbx_seq_one_letter_code
_entity_poly.pdbx_strand_id
1 'polypeptide(L)'
;MDDITYEDTRFGLHAVSELLVAGPQYRRFGTIRMRIVLGGFAGTKWPVSVLGSELVWAEGRVPLTGSFAEVARQAGFDAVAPPPGLYTDGTGLDPAEAFALDADALASIHDWFAVGDTALRRFAEQPPTLWPEHFDLSVAVEQVNYGVSPGDWSNPGPYAYVGPWTPRAGEFWNASFGAIRPRSAVPTVESLLEFFREGRDRAAAG
;
A
#
# COMPACT_ATOMS: atom_id res chain seq x y z
N MET A 1 0.57 7.74 -19.74
CA MET A 1 1.61 7.00 -19.00
C MET A 1 1.63 5.59 -19.51
N ASP A 2 2.79 5.06 -19.82
CA ASP A 2 2.94 3.65 -20.16
C ASP A 2 3.01 2.77 -18.90
N ASP A 3 2.80 1.47 -19.08
CA ASP A 3 2.73 0.51 -17.98
C ASP A 3 4.07 0.39 -17.25
N ILE A 4 5.19 0.50 -17.97
CA ILE A 4 6.55 0.41 -17.41
C ILE A 4 6.78 1.56 -16.42
N THR A 5 6.47 2.79 -16.80
CA THR A 5 6.63 3.97 -15.95
C THR A 5 5.80 3.86 -14.66
N TYR A 6 4.58 3.31 -14.78
CA TYR A 6 3.72 3.07 -13.63
C TYR A 6 4.28 1.98 -12.71
N GLU A 7 4.71 0.85 -13.28
CA GLU A 7 5.30 -0.27 -12.54
C GLU A 7 6.59 0.13 -11.81
N ASP A 8 7.49 0.84 -12.47
CA ASP A 8 8.74 1.33 -11.87
C ASP A 8 8.46 2.30 -10.72
N THR A 9 7.52 3.23 -10.92
CA THR A 9 7.12 4.17 -9.85
C THR A 9 6.46 3.44 -8.68
N ARG A 10 5.59 2.46 -8.95
CA ARG A 10 4.95 1.62 -7.92
C ARG A 10 5.99 0.85 -7.13
N PHE A 11 6.98 0.24 -7.79
CA PHE A 11 8.05 -0.50 -7.14
C PHE A 11 8.94 0.41 -6.29
N GLY A 12 9.33 1.58 -6.82
CA GLY A 12 10.08 2.59 -6.06
C GLY A 12 9.32 3.07 -4.83
N LEU A 13 8.01 3.31 -4.94
CA LEU A 13 7.17 3.75 -3.83
C LEU A 13 6.94 2.65 -2.78
N HIS A 14 6.85 1.39 -3.22
CA HIS A 14 6.85 0.23 -2.33
C HIS A 14 8.15 0.19 -1.52
N ALA A 15 9.31 0.34 -2.16
CA ALA A 15 10.59 0.38 -1.46
C ALA A 15 10.72 1.59 -0.51
N VAL A 16 10.18 2.75 -0.89
CA VAL A 16 10.05 3.91 0.02
C VAL A 16 9.25 3.53 1.28
N SER A 17 8.13 2.82 1.11
CA SER A 17 7.29 2.38 2.23
C SER A 17 8.05 1.46 3.19
N GLU A 18 8.88 0.56 2.65
CA GLU A 18 9.68 -0.38 3.45
C GLU A 18 10.87 0.32 4.12
N LEU A 19 11.69 1.02 3.34
CA LEU A 19 13.01 1.53 3.75
C LEU A 19 12.94 2.81 4.57
N LEU A 20 11.96 3.68 4.28
CA LEU A 20 11.86 5.01 4.90
C LEU A 20 10.79 5.09 5.99
N VAL A 21 9.84 4.16 6.00
CA VAL A 21 8.72 4.16 6.96
C VAL A 21 8.69 2.88 7.79
N ALA A 22 8.39 1.73 7.20
CA ALA A 22 8.10 0.51 7.93
C ALA A 22 9.30 -0.05 8.70
N GLY A 23 10.47 -0.13 8.08
CA GLY A 23 11.67 -0.68 8.72
C GLY A 23 12.21 0.20 9.85
N PRO A 24 12.37 1.53 9.68
CA PRO A 24 12.71 2.43 10.79
C PRO A 24 11.67 2.38 11.92
N GLN A 25 10.38 2.36 11.57
CA GLN A 25 9.29 2.19 12.53
C GLN A 25 9.40 0.88 13.30
N TYR A 26 9.66 -0.23 12.62
CA TYR A 26 9.77 -1.54 13.24
C TYR A 26 10.96 -1.60 14.19
N ARG A 27 12.13 -1.12 13.75
CA ARG A 27 13.34 -1.05 14.58
C ARG A 27 13.10 -0.29 15.88
N ARG A 28 12.30 0.79 15.85
CA ARG A 28 12.05 1.63 17.01
C ARG A 28 10.85 1.18 17.86
N PHE A 29 9.79 0.68 17.23
CA PHE A 29 8.47 0.52 17.84
C PHE A 29 7.85 -0.87 17.65
N GLY A 30 8.52 -1.78 16.94
CA GLY A 30 8.07 -3.16 16.73
C GLY A 30 6.82 -3.30 15.86
N THR A 31 6.53 -2.32 15.00
CA THR A 31 5.38 -2.38 14.09
C THR A 31 5.72 -1.88 12.70
N ILE A 32 5.17 -2.54 11.69
CA ILE A 32 5.25 -2.15 10.28
C ILE A 32 3.98 -1.47 9.78
N ARG A 33 2.96 -1.32 10.64
CA ARG A 33 1.66 -0.78 10.22
C ARG A 33 1.78 0.68 9.82
N MET A 34 1.24 1.00 8.65
CA MET A 34 1.18 2.35 8.09
C MET A 34 -0.27 2.77 7.89
N ARG A 35 -0.48 4.04 7.57
CA ARG A 35 -1.80 4.62 7.35
C ARG A 35 -1.78 5.61 6.20
N ILE A 36 -2.91 5.75 5.52
CA ILE A 36 -3.12 6.83 4.56
C ILE A 36 -3.31 8.16 5.30
N VAL A 37 -2.77 9.22 4.72
CA VAL A 37 -2.94 10.61 5.13
C VAL A 37 -3.28 11.46 3.91
N LEU A 38 -3.72 12.70 4.11
CA LEU A 38 -3.99 13.60 3.00
C LEU A 38 -2.70 13.79 2.18
N GLY A 39 -2.75 13.40 0.90
CA GLY A 39 -1.62 13.52 -0.03
C GLY A 39 -0.59 12.39 0.02
N GLY A 40 -0.82 11.33 0.81
CA GLY A 40 0.02 10.13 0.75
C GLY A 40 -0.14 9.19 1.94
N PHE A 41 0.97 8.76 2.55
CA PHE A 41 0.95 7.79 3.64
C PHE A 41 1.99 8.09 4.72
N ALA A 42 1.80 7.53 5.91
CA ALA A 42 2.67 7.75 7.06
C ALA A 42 2.81 6.50 7.93
N GLY A 43 3.84 6.50 8.78
CA GLY A 43 3.92 5.58 9.90
C GLY A 43 2.76 5.78 10.88
N THR A 44 2.40 4.72 11.61
CA THR A 44 1.47 4.82 12.75
C THR A 44 2.15 5.34 14.00
N LYS A 45 3.46 5.09 14.16
CA LYS A 45 4.30 5.56 15.27
C LYS A 45 5.57 6.28 14.81
N TRP A 46 6.01 6.04 13.58
CA TRP A 46 7.19 6.70 13.01
C TRP A 46 6.84 8.11 12.50
N PRO A 47 7.56 9.17 12.94
CA PRO A 47 7.14 10.56 12.74
C PRO A 47 7.53 11.11 11.35
N VAL A 48 7.37 10.30 10.30
CA VAL A 48 7.58 10.72 8.91
C VAL A 48 6.36 10.37 8.08
N SER A 49 6.12 11.17 7.06
CA SER A 49 5.06 10.97 6.06
C SER A 49 5.67 11.10 4.67
N VAL A 50 5.17 10.31 3.74
CA VAL A 50 5.41 10.45 2.31
C VAL A 50 4.21 11.22 1.75
N LEU A 51 4.44 12.45 1.30
CA LEU A 51 3.40 13.34 0.75
C LEU A 51 3.78 13.70 -0.68
N GLY A 52 2.99 13.27 -1.67
CA GLY A 52 3.36 13.37 -3.08
C GLY A 52 4.75 12.78 -3.30
N SER A 53 5.67 13.59 -3.83
CA SER A 53 7.07 13.25 -4.10
C SER A 53 8.04 13.71 -3.00
N GLU A 54 7.57 13.92 -1.77
CA GLU A 54 8.40 14.40 -0.65
C GLU A 54 8.30 13.46 0.56
N LEU A 55 9.43 13.28 1.25
CA LEU A 55 9.44 12.80 2.64
C LEU A 55 9.32 14.03 3.56
N VAL A 56 8.40 13.98 4.52
CA VAL A 56 8.05 15.07 5.41
C VAL A 56 8.14 14.61 6.87
N TRP A 57 8.77 15.40 7.71
CA TRP A 57 8.90 15.19 9.16
C TRP A 57 8.72 16.52 9.90
N ALA A 58 8.83 16.54 11.23
CA ALA A 58 8.48 17.72 12.04
C ALA A 58 9.34 18.96 11.70
N GLU A 59 10.62 18.75 11.41
CA GLU A 59 11.60 19.82 11.18
C GLU A 59 11.77 20.17 9.69
N GLY A 60 11.20 19.43 8.75
CA GLY A 60 11.44 19.69 7.34
C GLY A 60 10.81 18.71 6.35
N ARG A 61 11.24 18.88 5.10
CA ARG A 61 10.87 18.03 3.97
C ARG A 61 12.05 17.88 3.01
N VAL A 62 12.08 16.77 2.28
CA VAL A 62 13.07 16.51 1.23
C VAL A 62 12.39 15.82 0.05
N PRO A 63 12.76 16.13 -1.20
CA PRO A 63 12.31 15.37 -2.37
C PRO A 63 12.72 13.90 -2.30
N LEU A 64 11.84 13.01 -2.75
CA LEU A 64 12.08 11.58 -2.92
C LEU A 64 12.86 11.32 -4.22
N THR A 65 14.15 11.67 -4.23
CA THR A 65 15.05 11.52 -5.37
C THR A 65 16.45 11.13 -4.89
N GLY A 66 17.22 10.43 -5.74
CA GLY A 66 18.53 9.90 -5.38
C GLY A 66 18.39 8.53 -4.72
N SER A 67 19.20 8.24 -3.69
CA SER A 67 19.09 6.97 -2.96
C SER A 67 18.23 7.07 -1.69
N PHE A 68 17.69 5.94 -1.24
CA PHE A 68 16.91 5.89 0.01
C PHE A 68 17.75 6.32 1.21
N ALA A 69 19.03 5.92 1.26
CA ALA A 69 19.96 6.29 2.31
C ALA A 69 20.21 7.80 2.37
N GLU A 70 20.35 8.48 1.22
CA GLU A 70 20.51 9.94 1.16
C GLU A 70 19.28 10.68 1.64
N VAL A 71 18.09 10.21 1.24
CA VAL A 71 16.81 10.77 1.68
C VAL A 71 16.63 10.62 3.19
N ALA A 72 16.84 9.42 3.73
CA ALA A 72 16.72 9.16 5.17
C ALA A 72 17.70 10.00 6.01
N ARG A 73 18.95 10.12 5.55
CA ARG A 73 20.00 10.89 6.25
C ARG A 73 19.62 12.38 6.36
N GLN A 74 18.95 12.94 5.36
CA GLN A 74 18.47 14.33 5.41
C GLN A 74 17.38 14.53 6.46
N ALA A 75 16.58 13.50 6.73
CA ALA A 75 15.59 13.47 7.80
C ALA A 75 16.16 12.99 9.15
N GLY A 76 17.47 12.74 9.25
CA GLY A 76 18.15 12.42 10.51
C GLY A 76 18.04 10.95 10.95
N PHE A 77 17.79 10.01 10.04
CA PHE A 77 17.74 8.58 10.35
C PHE A 77 18.37 7.73 9.23
N ASP A 78 18.55 6.43 9.48
CA ASP A 78 19.05 5.48 8.47
C ASP A 78 17.89 4.79 7.75
N ALA A 79 17.99 4.69 6.42
CA ALA A 79 17.09 3.85 5.63
C ALA A 79 17.36 2.37 5.94
N VAL A 80 16.30 1.64 6.30
CA VAL A 80 16.41 0.29 6.86
C VAL A 80 15.22 -0.53 6.39
N ALA A 81 15.46 -1.69 5.79
CA ALA A 81 14.40 -2.64 5.50
C ALA A 81 13.88 -3.29 6.80
N PRO A 82 12.60 -3.72 6.85
CA PRO A 82 12.14 -4.63 7.90
C PRO A 82 13.05 -5.87 8.00
N PRO A 83 13.19 -6.48 9.20
CA PRO A 83 14.16 -7.55 9.40
C PRO A 83 13.83 -8.78 8.53
N PRO A 84 14.86 -9.52 8.08
CA PRO A 84 14.66 -10.74 7.32
C PRO A 84 13.74 -11.72 8.04
N GLY A 85 12.82 -12.35 7.29
CA GLY A 85 11.88 -13.33 7.81
C GLY A 85 10.64 -12.74 8.49
N LEU A 86 10.48 -11.41 8.53
CA LEU A 86 9.22 -10.80 8.98
C LEU A 86 8.08 -11.08 7.98
N TYR A 87 8.39 -10.97 6.68
CA TYR A 87 7.55 -11.39 5.56
C TYR A 87 8.45 -11.76 4.37
N THR A 88 7.91 -12.47 3.37
CA THR A 88 8.68 -13.03 2.25
C THR A 88 8.73 -12.14 1.02
N ASP A 89 7.78 -11.22 0.86
CA ASP A 89 7.48 -10.57 -0.43
C ASP A 89 7.92 -9.09 -0.51
N GLY A 90 8.98 -8.72 0.22
CA GLY A 90 9.52 -7.35 0.18
C GLY A 90 10.25 -7.01 -1.12
N THR A 91 10.51 -5.73 -1.35
CA THR A 91 11.21 -5.27 -2.57
C THR A 91 12.65 -5.73 -2.63
N GLY A 92 13.28 -5.94 -1.48
CA GLY A 92 14.69 -6.33 -1.39
C GLY A 92 15.67 -5.28 -1.91
N LEU A 93 15.23 -4.02 -2.11
CA LEU A 93 16.11 -2.96 -2.59
C LEU A 93 17.17 -2.59 -1.56
N ASP A 94 18.40 -2.41 -2.04
CA ASP A 94 19.50 -1.88 -1.25
C ASP A 94 19.24 -0.39 -0.99
N PRO A 95 19.34 0.10 0.26
CA PRO A 95 19.21 1.53 0.58
C PRO A 95 20.11 2.47 -0.22
N ALA A 96 21.22 1.99 -0.77
CA ALA A 96 22.13 2.77 -1.61
C ALA A 96 21.67 2.90 -3.07
N GLU A 97 20.67 2.11 -3.50
CA GLU A 97 20.14 2.16 -4.86
C GLU A 97 19.40 3.47 -5.12
N ALA A 98 19.63 4.02 -6.31
CA ALA A 98 18.92 5.20 -6.77
C ALA A 98 17.51 4.82 -7.25
N PHE A 99 16.54 5.70 -7.02
CA PHE A 99 15.19 5.54 -7.52
C PHE A 99 14.67 6.84 -8.14
N ALA A 100 13.71 6.69 -9.05
CA ALA A 100 13.01 7.79 -9.69
C ALA A 100 11.50 7.50 -9.61
N LEU A 101 10.71 8.54 -9.32
CA LEU A 101 9.27 8.45 -9.25
C LEU A 101 8.69 9.38 -10.32
N ASP A 102 7.89 8.84 -11.22
CA ASP A 102 7.12 9.66 -12.15
C ASP A 102 5.99 10.36 -11.41
N ALA A 103 5.82 11.67 -11.68
CA ALA A 103 4.88 12.51 -10.93
C ALA A 103 3.42 12.12 -11.18
N ASP A 104 3.08 11.79 -12.43
CA ASP A 104 1.71 11.38 -12.78
C ASP A 104 1.41 10.01 -12.18
N ALA A 105 2.40 9.10 -12.17
CA ALA A 105 2.24 7.73 -11.66
C ALA A 105 2.02 7.74 -10.16
N LEU A 106 2.84 8.55 -9.47
CA LEU A 106 2.75 8.79 -8.05
C LEU A 106 1.41 9.40 -7.66
N ALA A 107 0.92 10.40 -8.41
CA ALA A 107 -0.41 10.97 -8.20
C ALA A 107 -1.51 9.92 -8.39
N SER A 108 -1.44 9.11 -9.45
CA SER A 108 -2.42 8.05 -9.71
C SER A 108 -2.48 7.00 -8.59
N ILE A 109 -1.32 6.62 -8.02
CA ILE A 109 -1.23 5.68 -6.91
C ILE A 109 -1.80 6.28 -5.62
N HIS A 110 -1.41 7.52 -5.27
CA HIS A 110 -1.93 8.20 -4.08
C HIS A 110 -3.44 8.42 -4.16
N ASP A 111 -3.97 8.79 -5.32
CA ASP A 111 -5.41 8.93 -5.55
C ASP A 111 -6.14 7.60 -5.34
N TRP A 112 -5.56 6.49 -5.79
CA TRP A 112 -6.15 5.17 -5.60
C TRP A 112 -6.24 4.80 -4.12
N PHE A 113 -5.17 5.03 -3.36
CA PHE A 113 -5.18 4.81 -1.92
C PHE A 113 -6.16 5.74 -1.19
N ALA A 114 -6.31 6.99 -1.61
CA ALA A 114 -7.27 7.92 -1.01
C ALA A 114 -8.73 7.47 -1.19
N VAL A 115 -9.07 6.99 -2.39
CA VAL A 115 -10.40 6.41 -2.69
C VAL A 115 -10.62 5.13 -1.86
N GLY A 116 -9.61 4.25 -1.81
CA GLY A 116 -9.64 3.02 -1.02
C GLY A 116 -9.79 3.27 0.49
N ASP A 117 -9.01 4.17 1.06
CA ASP A 117 -9.08 4.54 2.49
C ASP A 117 -10.47 5.05 2.86
N THR A 118 -11.04 5.91 2.02
CA THR A 118 -12.40 6.43 2.20
C THR A 118 -13.44 5.30 2.17
N ALA A 119 -13.33 4.37 1.22
CA ALA A 119 -14.24 3.24 1.11
C ALA A 119 -14.12 2.29 2.31
N LEU A 120 -12.90 1.90 2.70
CA LEU A 120 -12.66 0.96 3.78
C LEU A 120 -13.10 1.53 5.15
N ARG A 121 -12.88 2.82 5.41
CA ARG A 121 -13.40 3.49 6.63
C ARG A 121 -14.92 3.54 6.69
N ARG A 122 -15.62 3.55 5.54
CA ARG A 122 -17.08 3.49 5.48
C ARG A 122 -17.60 2.04 5.53
N PHE A 123 -16.76 1.08 5.19
CA PHE A 123 -17.11 -0.33 5.13
C PHE A 123 -16.98 -1.04 6.49
N ALA A 124 -15.91 -0.74 7.23
CA ALA A 124 -15.55 -1.45 8.46
C ALA A 124 -15.29 -0.48 9.63
N GLU A 125 -15.51 -0.97 10.86
CA GLU A 125 -15.21 -0.20 12.08
C GLU A 125 -13.70 -0.15 12.36
N GLN A 126 -12.97 -1.20 11.98
CA GLN A 126 -11.52 -1.26 12.15
C GLN A 126 -10.85 -0.27 11.18
N PRO A 127 -9.81 0.46 11.63
CA PRO A 127 -9.11 1.39 10.75
C PRO A 127 -8.33 0.63 9.67
N PRO A 128 -8.33 1.11 8.40
CA PRO A 128 -7.50 0.55 7.35
C PRO A 128 -6.01 0.63 7.70
N THR A 129 -5.26 -0.40 7.33
CA THR A 129 -3.80 -0.46 7.48
C THR A 129 -3.16 -0.57 6.10
N LEU A 130 -2.21 0.31 5.80
CA LEU A 130 -1.32 0.14 4.65
C LEU A 130 -0.23 -0.83 5.08
N TRP A 131 -0.13 -1.97 4.38
CA TRP A 131 0.86 -3.00 4.64
C TRP A 131 2.04 -2.83 3.69
N PRO A 132 3.27 -2.72 4.21
CA PRO A 132 4.45 -2.61 3.36
C PRO A 132 4.83 -3.96 2.73
N GLU A 133 4.19 -5.07 3.09
CA GLU A 133 4.54 -6.42 2.59
C GLU A 133 4.09 -6.62 1.13
N HIS A 134 2.90 -6.11 0.80
CA HIS A 134 2.36 -6.13 -0.57
C HIS A 134 2.06 -4.73 -1.10
N PHE A 135 2.43 -3.70 -0.33
CA PHE A 135 2.11 -2.30 -0.58
C PHE A 135 0.64 -2.07 -0.91
N ASP A 136 -0.23 -2.63 -0.08
CA ASP A 136 -1.69 -2.59 -0.25
C ASP A 136 -2.38 -2.07 1.02
N LEU A 137 -3.53 -1.43 0.83
CA LEU A 137 -4.33 -0.88 1.91
C LEU A 137 -5.50 -1.81 2.20
N SER A 138 -5.62 -2.28 3.44
CA SER A 138 -6.64 -3.27 3.77
C SER A 138 -7.22 -3.20 5.17
N VAL A 139 -8.34 -3.87 5.34
CA VAL A 139 -8.97 -4.18 6.62
C VAL A 139 -9.37 -5.65 6.65
N ALA A 140 -9.24 -6.30 7.81
CA ALA A 140 -9.72 -7.66 8.02
C ALA A 140 -11.01 -7.63 8.85
N VAL A 141 -12.09 -8.20 8.30
CA VAL A 141 -13.40 -8.34 8.95
C VAL A 141 -13.82 -9.80 8.84
N GLU A 142 -14.11 -10.44 9.98
CA GLU A 142 -14.62 -11.82 10.02
C GLU A 142 -13.79 -12.83 9.20
N GLN A 143 -12.47 -12.78 9.32
CA GLN A 143 -11.52 -13.63 8.56
C GLN A 143 -11.57 -13.43 7.03
N VAL A 144 -11.96 -12.24 6.60
CA VAL A 144 -11.91 -11.82 5.19
C VAL A 144 -11.14 -10.51 5.10
N ASN A 145 -10.15 -10.46 4.22
CA ASN A 145 -9.39 -9.26 3.93
C ASN A 145 -10.09 -8.49 2.80
N TYR A 146 -10.28 -7.20 2.99
CA TYR A 146 -10.83 -6.28 1.99
C TYR A 146 -9.81 -5.18 1.77
N GLY A 147 -9.47 -4.89 0.51
CA GLY A 147 -8.43 -3.92 0.27
C GLY A 147 -8.31 -3.44 -1.16
N VAL A 148 -7.36 -2.54 -1.34
CA VAL A 148 -6.94 -2.02 -2.64
C VAL A 148 -5.42 -2.11 -2.75
N SER A 149 -4.94 -2.49 -3.93
CA SER A 149 -3.53 -2.53 -4.27
C SER A 149 -3.29 -1.62 -5.48
N PRO A 150 -2.16 -0.89 -5.55
CA PRO A 150 -1.75 -0.18 -6.75
C PRO A 150 -1.29 -1.13 -7.86
N GLY A 151 -1.18 -2.43 -7.59
CA GLY A 151 -0.73 -3.47 -8.50
C GLY A 151 0.36 -4.33 -7.89
N ASP A 152 0.63 -5.48 -8.49
CA ASP A 152 1.68 -6.43 -8.15
C ASP A 152 2.20 -7.14 -9.41
N TRP A 153 3.11 -8.11 -9.24
CA TRP A 153 3.67 -8.85 -10.38
C TRP A 153 2.63 -9.68 -11.16
N SER A 154 1.59 -10.17 -10.48
CA SER A 154 0.50 -10.94 -11.11
C SER A 154 -0.59 -10.05 -11.69
N ASN A 155 -0.79 -8.85 -11.12
CA ASN A 155 -1.78 -7.86 -11.52
C ASN A 155 -1.10 -6.49 -11.63
N PRO A 156 -0.51 -6.13 -12.79
CA PRO A 156 0.34 -4.95 -12.91
C PRO A 156 -0.36 -3.62 -12.61
N GLY A 157 -1.65 -3.54 -12.95
CA GLY A 157 -2.49 -2.36 -12.72
C GLY A 157 -3.20 -2.36 -11.36
N PRO A 158 -3.72 -1.20 -10.94
CA PRO A 158 -4.43 -1.06 -9.67
C PRO A 158 -5.72 -1.88 -9.63
N TYR A 159 -5.97 -2.53 -8.50
CA TYR A 159 -7.15 -3.38 -8.28
C TYR A 159 -7.66 -3.30 -6.84
N ALA A 160 -8.92 -3.67 -6.65
CA ALA A 160 -9.53 -3.94 -5.35
C ALA A 160 -9.68 -5.45 -5.16
N TYR A 161 -9.68 -5.92 -3.92
CA TYR A 161 -9.80 -7.34 -3.63
C TYR A 161 -10.68 -7.65 -2.41
N VAL A 162 -11.16 -8.89 -2.40
CA VAL A 162 -11.78 -9.57 -1.26
C VAL A 162 -11.14 -10.94 -1.13
N GLY A 163 -10.44 -11.19 -0.02
CA GLY A 163 -9.67 -12.40 0.21
C GLY A 163 -10.05 -13.10 1.52
N PRO A 164 -10.98 -14.07 1.50
CA PRO A 164 -11.26 -14.93 2.65
C PRO A 164 -10.04 -15.76 3.04
N TRP A 165 -9.77 -15.93 4.34
CA TRP A 165 -8.64 -16.74 4.81
C TRP A 165 -8.75 -18.21 4.44
N THR A 166 -9.98 -18.70 4.28
CA THR A 166 -10.25 -20.00 3.66
C THR A 166 -10.60 -19.78 2.19
N PRO A 167 -9.79 -20.28 1.24
CA PRO A 167 -10.05 -20.09 -0.18
C PRO A 167 -11.44 -20.56 -0.60
N ARG A 168 -12.06 -19.81 -1.52
CA ARG A 168 -13.37 -20.11 -2.09
C ARG A 168 -13.27 -20.26 -3.59
N ALA A 169 -14.19 -21.00 -4.18
CA ALA A 169 -14.26 -21.23 -5.62
C ALA A 169 -15.61 -20.80 -6.18
N GLY A 170 -15.62 -20.37 -7.44
CA GLY A 170 -16.82 -19.92 -8.15
C GLY A 170 -16.53 -18.68 -9.00
N GLU A 171 -17.50 -18.27 -9.81
CA GLU A 171 -17.33 -17.15 -10.76
C GLU A 171 -16.87 -15.84 -10.11
N PHE A 172 -17.35 -15.56 -8.89
CA PHE A 172 -16.92 -14.39 -8.14
C PHE A 172 -15.47 -14.50 -7.63
N TRP A 173 -15.06 -15.70 -7.19
CA TRP A 173 -13.75 -15.99 -6.61
C TRP A 173 -12.74 -16.28 -7.74
N ASN A 174 -12.39 -15.20 -8.45
CA ASN A 174 -11.64 -15.23 -9.70
C ASN A 174 -10.10 -15.13 -9.51
N ALA A 175 -9.59 -15.15 -8.28
CA ALA A 175 -8.17 -15.16 -7.95
C ALA A 175 -7.86 -16.29 -6.95
N SER A 176 -6.61 -16.76 -6.93
CA SER A 176 -6.18 -17.86 -6.04
C SER A 176 -6.42 -17.58 -4.55
N PHE A 177 -6.41 -16.29 -4.17
CA PHE A 177 -6.63 -15.82 -2.80
C PHE A 177 -8.04 -15.26 -2.57
N GLY A 178 -8.92 -15.24 -3.57
CA GLY A 178 -10.27 -14.68 -3.43
C GLY A 178 -10.81 -14.05 -4.72
N ALA A 179 -11.25 -12.81 -4.63
CA ALA A 179 -11.84 -12.06 -5.74
C ALA A 179 -11.10 -10.74 -5.96
N ILE A 180 -10.91 -10.37 -7.22
CA ILE A 180 -10.33 -9.08 -7.63
C ILE A 180 -11.23 -8.34 -8.62
N ARG A 181 -11.15 -7.00 -8.59
CA ARG A 181 -11.73 -6.10 -9.60
C ARG A 181 -10.70 -5.03 -9.97
N PRO A 182 -10.42 -4.79 -11.26
CA PRO A 182 -9.53 -3.71 -11.67
C PRO A 182 -10.13 -2.36 -11.28
N ARG A 183 -9.28 -1.35 -11.02
CA ARG A 183 -9.72 0.02 -10.68
C ARG A 183 -10.73 0.58 -11.68
N SER A 184 -10.61 0.25 -12.97
CA SER A 184 -11.56 0.70 -14.00
C SER A 184 -12.99 0.18 -13.80
N ALA A 185 -13.16 -0.97 -13.16
CA ALA A 185 -14.48 -1.55 -12.82
C ALA A 185 -15.03 -1.02 -11.48
N VAL A 186 -14.15 -0.55 -10.59
CA VAL A 186 -14.52 -0.01 -9.27
C VAL A 186 -13.85 1.35 -9.00
N PRO A 187 -14.05 2.37 -9.87
CA PRO A 187 -13.25 3.61 -9.84
C PRO A 187 -13.63 4.56 -8.71
N THR A 188 -14.77 4.31 -8.02
CA THR A 188 -15.33 5.20 -7.01
C THR A 188 -15.48 4.52 -5.65
N VAL A 189 -15.62 5.34 -4.61
CA VAL A 189 -15.94 4.89 -3.25
C VAL A 189 -17.21 4.04 -3.23
N GLU A 190 -18.23 4.41 -4.00
CA GLU A 190 -19.51 3.68 -4.06
C GLU A 190 -19.34 2.29 -4.67
N SER A 191 -18.70 2.20 -5.84
CA SER A 191 -18.42 0.92 -6.50
C SER A 191 -17.51 -0.01 -5.67
N LEU A 192 -16.57 0.55 -4.89
CA LEU A 192 -15.77 -0.23 -3.94
C LEU A 192 -16.63 -0.79 -2.80
N LEU A 193 -17.51 0.03 -2.23
CA LEU A 193 -18.42 -0.41 -1.17
C LEU A 193 -19.36 -1.51 -1.65
N GLU A 194 -19.88 -1.42 -2.87
CA GLU A 194 -20.69 -2.47 -3.50
C GLU A 194 -19.90 -3.77 -3.61
N PHE A 195 -18.68 -3.71 -4.16
CA PHE A 195 -17.81 -4.89 -4.29
C PHE A 195 -17.46 -5.53 -2.94
N PHE A 196 -17.11 -4.73 -1.93
CA PHE A 196 -16.80 -5.25 -0.59
C PHE A 196 -18.02 -5.87 0.10
N ARG A 197 -19.21 -5.28 -0.05
CA ARG A 197 -20.45 -5.85 0.48
C ARG A 197 -20.83 -7.16 -0.20
N GLU A 198 -20.74 -7.21 -1.54
CA GLU A 198 -20.95 -8.46 -2.28
C GLU A 198 -19.98 -9.55 -1.81
N GLY A 199 -18.70 -9.21 -1.67
CA GLY A 199 -17.68 -10.12 -1.18
C GLY A 199 -17.96 -10.64 0.22
N ARG A 200 -18.42 -9.77 1.13
CA ARG A 200 -18.82 -10.17 2.49
C ARG A 200 -20.00 -11.13 2.47
N ASP A 201 -21.04 -10.81 1.71
CA ASP A 201 -22.27 -11.63 1.67
C ASP A 201 -21.97 -13.01 1.07
N ARG A 202 -21.14 -13.07 0.02
CA ARG A 202 -20.67 -14.35 -0.56
C ARG A 202 -19.71 -15.10 0.36
N ALA A 203 -18.95 -14.40 1.19
CA ALA A 203 -18.10 -15.01 2.21
C ALA A 203 -18.90 -15.55 3.40
N ALA A 204 -20.09 -15.03 3.67
CA ALA A 204 -20.95 -15.57 4.72
C ALA A 204 -21.81 -16.77 4.24
N ALA A 205 -22.10 -16.86 2.94
CA ALA A 205 -23.02 -17.83 2.36
C ALA A 205 -22.45 -19.25 2.13
N GLY A 206 -21.18 -19.49 2.45
CA GLY A 206 -20.51 -20.78 2.29
C GLY A 206 -19.55 -21.04 3.43
#